data_AF-A0A8X6JF62-F1
#
_entry.id   AF-A0A8X6JF62-F1
#
_cell.length_a   1.000
_cell.length_b   1.000
_cell.length_c   1.000
_cell.angle_alpha   90.00
_cell.angle_beta   90.00
_cell.angle_gamma   90.00
#
_symmetry.space_group_name_H-M   'P 1'
#
loop_
_entity.id
_entity.type
_entity.pdbx_description
1 polymer ?
#
loop_
_entity_poly.entity_id
_entity_poly.type
_entity_poly.pdbx_seq_one_letter_code
_entity_poly.pdbx_strand_id
1 'polypeptide(L)'
;MELWLLNFSKIAVQWINLRLHAYLLILCLCLNKCVFVTAEGRRPIYVIAHMVNSIYELDEYLARGANAIEFDLTFYSNGTVRQVYHGYPCDCYRVCDERENFARYLNHIRDLSNPNHVNYQKGLTFLFLDLKLGDVARKDKYKAGEEIAKYLITHLWNKDLSEPQIEVLLSVPHASDSETIKGVRETFTKSNRETTMQKLGFDVSLNDDLNSIRRMYSRLGVTSNRWQGDGITNCLRPFRDDSRLRHAVRIRDSGSGFIEKVYDWTVDTTSLIRRSLRSGVDGIITNFPERVVSVLQEQEFKDRYRLATADDNPFSRVSVGPFKTSVQTQKEQNYVSSVQEITVAIMGYFWDFYKLRIKRPATLFPFLHEFLKKTLPFLREYSNNLRRLSRKGLISI
;
A
#
# COMPACT_ATOMS: atom_id res chain seq x y z
N MET A 1 31.41 57.92 -38.09
CA MET A 1 31.85 56.54 -37.78
C MET A 1 31.42 56.11 -36.36
N GLU A 2 31.42 57.01 -35.37
CA GLU A 2 31.03 56.70 -33.98
C GLU A 2 29.54 56.36 -33.77
N LEU A 3 28.62 56.96 -34.53
CA LEU A 3 27.18 56.65 -34.45
C LEU A 3 26.81 55.23 -34.90
N TRP A 4 27.65 54.60 -35.74
CA TRP A 4 27.43 53.23 -36.20
C TRP A 4 27.87 52.17 -35.17
N LEU A 5 28.92 52.46 -34.39
CA LEU A 5 29.43 51.56 -33.36
C LEU A 5 28.49 51.46 -32.15
N LEU A 6 27.82 52.56 -31.80
CA LEU A 6 26.83 52.60 -30.71
C LEU A 6 25.60 51.72 -31.00
N ASN A 7 25.11 51.69 -32.24
CA ASN A 7 23.97 50.82 -32.61
C ASN A 7 24.35 49.34 -32.64
N PHE A 8 25.59 49.00 -33.01
CA PHE A 8 26.06 47.62 -33.00
C PHE A 8 26.13 47.05 -31.58
N SER A 9 26.57 47.85 -30.60
CA SER A 9 26.64 47.43 -29.20
C SER A 9 25.27 47.09 -28.62
N LYS A 10 24.23 47.89 -28.92
CA LYS A 10 22.86 47.65 -28.43
C LYS A 10 22.24 46.41 -29.04
N ILE A 11 22.46 46.19 -30.35
CA ILE A 11 21.98 45.00 -31.05
C ILE A 11 22.70 43.75 -30.53
N ALA A 12 24.02 43.82 -30.31
CA ALA A 12 24.78 42.71 -29.74
C ALA A 12 24.30 42.33 -28.33
N VAL A 13 24.03 43.31 -27.46
CA VAL A 13 23.49 43.06 -26.10
C VAL A 13 22.10 42.43 -26.15
N GLN A 14 21.22 42.90 -27.05
CA GLN A 14 19.89 42.30 -27.24
C GLN A 14 19.98 40.85 -27.74
N TRP A 15 20.89 40.56 -28.67
CA TRP A 15 21.13 39.21 -29.17
C TRP A 15 21.70 38.27 -28.11
N ILE A 16 22.61 38.74 -27.27
CA ILE A 16 23.16 37.97 -26.15
C ILE A 16 22.06 37.66 -25.13
N ASN A 17 21.25 38.66 -24.76
CA ASN A 17 20.14 38.47 -23.82
C ASN A 17 19.09 37.49 -24.34
N LEU A 18 18.76 37.54 -25.65
CA LEU A 18 17.82 36.61 -26.27
C LEU A 18 18.34 35.17 -26.24
N ARG A 19 19.63 34.97 -26.55
CA ARG A 19 20.26 33.64 -26.46
C ARG A 19 20.29 33.15 -25.02
N LEU A 20 20.62 33.99 -24.04
CA LEU A 20 20.65 33.61 -22.63
C LEU A 20 19.28 33.16 -22.14
N HIS A 21 18.21 33.88 -22.51
CA HIS A 21 16.84 33.50 -22.19
C HIS A 21 16.43 32.19 -22.87
N ALA A 22 16.81 31.99 -24.13
CA ALA A 22 16.55 30.73 -24.83
C ALA A 22 17.29 29.55 -24.18
N TYR A 23 18.55 29.72 -23.77
CA TYR A 23 19.30 28.69 -23.04
C TYR A 23 18.70 28.40 -21.67
N LEU A 24 18.28 29.43 -20.91
CA LEU A 24 17.59 29.26 -19.63
C LEU A 24 16.24 28.56 -19.80
N LEU A 25 15.48 28.87 -20.86
CA LEU A 25 14.22 28.21 -21.16
C LEU A 25 14.43 26.74 -21.52
N ILE A 26 15.43 26.43 -22.35
CA ILE A 26 15.81 25.04 -22.69
C ILE A 26 16.29 24.30 -21.44
N LEU A 27 17.11 24.93 -20.60
CA LEU A 27 17.56 24.35 -19.34
C LEU A 27 16.39 24.08 -18.40
N CYS A 28 15.44 25.01 -18.25
CA CYS A 28 14.20 24.81 -17.49
C CYS A 28 13.32 23.70 -18.06
N LEU A 29 13.21 23.59 -19.39
CA LEU A 29 12.45 22.53 -20.05
C LEU A 29 13.14 21.15 -19.92
N CYS A 30 14.48 21.11 -19.87
CA CYS A 30 15.25 19.91 -19.58
C CYS A 30 15.16 19.51 -18.10
N LEU A 31 15.18 20.47 -17.18
CA LEU A 31 15.05 20.24 -15.74
C LEU A 31 13.62 19.85 -15.32
N ASN A 32 12.59 20.29 -16.04
CA ASN A 32 11.21 19.83 -15.84
C ASN A 32 10.94 18.40 -16.34
N LYS A 33 11.93 17.76 -16.99
CA LYS A 33 11.95 16.30 -17.23
C LYS A 33 12.87 15.56 -16.26
N CYS A 34 13.11 16.11 -15.06
CA CYS A 34 13.68 15.34 -13.98
C CYS A 34 12.70 14.23 -13.57
N VAL A 35 12.86 13.08 -14.22
CA VAL A 35 12.59 11.79 -13.60
C VAL A 35 13.41 11.80 -12.32
N PHE A 36 12.74 11.84 -11.17
CA PHE A 36 13.40 11.62 -9.89
C PHE A 36 14.00 10.22 -9.92
N VAL A 37 15.30 10.15 -10.18
CA VAL A 37 16.11 8.99 -9.79
C VAL A 37 16.03 8.99 -8.27
N THR A 38 15.44 7.95 -7.69
CA THR A 38 15.39 7.80 -6.24
C THR A 38 16.82 7.92 -5.70
N ALA A 39 16.99 8.59 -4.56
CA ALA A 39 18.30 8.94 -3.97
C ALA A 39 19.25 7.73 -3.73
N GLU A 40 18.80 6.50 -3.96
CA GLU A 40 19.58 5.27 -3.84
C GLU A 40 19.51 4.33 -5.05
N GLY A 41 18.85 4.71 -6.16
CA GLY A 41 18.68 3.84 -7.33
C GLY A 41 17.84 2.56 -7.11
N ARG A 42 17.34 2.35 -5.88
CA ARG A 42 16.46 1.23 -5.49
C ARG A 42 14.99 1.64 -5.55
N ARG A 43 14.12 0.70 -5.95
CA ARG A 43 12.66 0.87 -5.94
C ARG A 43 12.13 0.80 -4.50
N PRO A 44 11.41 1.82 -4.00
CA PRO A 44 10.74 1.74 -2.72
C PRO A 44 9.57 0.75 -2.78
N ILE A 45 9.47 -0.12 -1.79
CA ILE A 45 8.41 -1.12 -1.63
C ILE A 45 7.53 -0.76 -0.45
N TYR A 46 6.22 -0.72 -0.71
CA TYR A 46 5.17 -0.62 0.30
C TYR A 46 4.77 -2.03 0.74
N VAL A 47 5.15 -2.39 1.95
CA VAL A 47 4.70 -3.61 2.64
C VAL A 47 3.42 -3.26 3.37
N ILE A 48 2.31 -3.59 2.74
CA ILE A 48 0.97 -3.22 3.18
C ILE A 48 0.40 -4.38 4.00
N ALA A 49 0.23 -4.17 5.29
CA ALA A 49 -0.44 -5.17 6.12
C ALA A 49 -1.93 -5.25 5.75
N HIS A 50 -2.42 -6.46 5.53
CA HIS A 50 -3.78 -6.74 5.06
C HIS A 50 -4.79 -6.75 6.22
N MET A 51 -6.01 -6.25 5.97
CA MET A 51 -7.19 -6.39 6.83
C MET A 51 -6.91 -5.94 8.28
N VAL A 52 -6.28 -4.78 8.45
CA VAL A 52 -5.85 -4.25 9.75
C VAL A 52 -7.01 -3.46 10.37
N ASN A 53 -8.01 -4.15 10.90
CA ASN A 53 -9.29 -3.53 11.23
C ASN A 53 -9.47 -3.08 12.68
N SER A 54 -8.41 -3.17 13.48
CA SER A 54 -8.38 -2.70 14.88
C SER A 54 -7.09 -1.95 15.20
N ILE A 55 -7.13 -1.04 16.17
CA ILE A 55 -5.95 -0.30 16.66
C ILE A 55 -4.85 -1.27 17.13
N TYR A 56 -5.26 -2.37 17.75
CA TYR A 56 -4.34 -3.41 18.21
C TYR A 56 -3.60 -4.08 17.05
N GLU A 57 -4.32 -4.47 15.98
CA GLU A 57 -3.69 -5.06 14.80
C GLU A 57 -2.73 -4.07 14.13
N LEU A 58 -3.10 -2.79 14.09
CA LEU A 58 -2.25 -1.74 13.53
C LEU A 58 -0.88 -1.73 14.21
N ASP A 59 -0.84 -1.64 15.54
CA ASP A 59 0.42 -1.63 16.27
C ASP A 59 1.21 -2.95 16.08
N GLU A 60 0.51 -4.10 16.04
CA GLU A 60 1.13 -5.41 15.82
C GLU A 60 1.76 -5.55 14.43
N TYR A 61 1.09 -5.11 13.38
CA TYR A 61 1.59 -5.22 12.01
C TYR A 61 2.72 -4.25 11.71
N LEU A 62 2.69 -3.03 12.27
CA LEU A 62 3.83 -2.12 12.20
C LEU A 62 5.06 -2.71 12.89
N ALA A 63 4.90 -3.32 14.06
CA ALA A 63 6.00 -4.01 14.76
C ALA A 63 6.58 -5.21 13.98
N ARG A 64 5.79 -5.81 13.07
CA ARG A 64 6.22 -6.89 12.17
C ARG A 64 6.92 -6.37 10.90
N GLY A 65 7.05 -5.06 10.75
CA GLY A 65 7.79 -4.43 9.65
C GLY A 65 6.93 -3.97 8.48
N ALA A 66 5.61 -3.90 8.62
CA ALA A 66 4.78 -3.17 7.68
C ALA A 66 5.13 -1.68 7.71
N ASN A 67 5.14 -1.04 6.55
CA ASN A 67 5.25 0.43 6.43
C ASN A 67 3.96 1.07 5.90
N ALA A 68 2.97 0.26 5.57
CA ALA A 68 1.65 0.67 5.15
C ALA A 68 0.61 -0.28 5.75
N ILE A 69 -0.62 0.20 5.87
CA ILE A 69 -1.74 -0.61 6.35
C ILE A 69 -2.90 -0.51 5.37
N GLU A 70 -3.54 -1.64 5.13
CA GLU A 70 -4.85 -1.72 4.48
C GLU A 70 -5.91 -2.04 5.54
N PHE A 71 -7.03 -1.33 5.48
CA PHE A 71 -8.18 -1.60 6.34
C PHE A 71 -9.49 -1.42 5.57
N ASP A 72 -10.48 -2.20 5.98
CA ASP A 72 -11.76 -2.29 5.32
C ASP A 72 -12.74 -1.29 5.92
N LEU A 73 -13.30 -0.41 5.09
CA LEU A 73 -14.32 0.53 5.52
C LEU A 73 -15.70 0.09 5.03
N THR A 74 -16.58 -0.20 5.98
CA THR A 74 -17.97 -0.60 5.70
C THR A 74 -18.94 0.56 5.79
N PHE A 75 -20.06 0.43 5.08
CA PHE A 75 -21.09 1.45 4.97
C PHE A 75 -22.46 0.86 5.25
N TYR A 76 -23.38 1.70 5.71
CA TYR A 76 -24.79 1.42 5.63
C TYR A 76 -25.31 1.66 4.20
N SER A 77 -26.48 1.12 3.87
CA SER A 77 -27.05 1.23 2.52
C SER A 77 -27.31 2.67 2.06
N ASN A 78 -27.50 3.59 2.99
CA ASN A 78 -27.69 5.02 2.77
C ASN A 78 -26.39 5.82 2.58
N GLY A 79 -25.25 5.13 2.40
CA GLY A 79 -23.93 5.71 2.18
C GLY A 79 -23.23 6.23 3.45
N THR A 80 -23.82 6.11 4.64
CA THR A 80 -23.13 6.53 5.87
C THR A 80 -22.06 5.52 6.28
N VAL A 81 -20.93 6.00 6.80
CA VAL A 81 -19.88 5.12 7.32
C VAL A 81 -20.43 4.32 8.49
N ARG A 82 -20.15 3.00 8.48
CA ARG A 82 -20.54 2.09 9.55
C ARG A 82 -19.41 1.89 10.54
N GLN A 83 -18.31 1.28 10.11
CA GLN A 83 -17.15 0.97 10.94
C GLN A 83 -15.99 0.45 10.08
N VAL A 84 -14.80 0.37 10.68
CA VAL A 84 -13.67 -0.37 10.13
C VAL A 84 -13.89 -1.86 10.42
N TYR A 85 -14.09 -2.68 9.39
CA TYR A 85 -14.48 -4.09 9.52
C TYR A 85 -14.51 -4.83 8.18
N HIS A 86 -14.02 -6.07 8.16
CA HIS A 86 -14.18 -6.97 7.00
C HIS A 86 -15.42 -7.88 7.13
N GLY A 87 -15.39 -8.79 8.10
CA GLY A 87 -16.37 -9.88 8.27
C GLY A 87 -16.01 -11.16 7.53
N TYR A 88 -16.80 -12.21 7.73
CA TYR A 88 -16.62 -13.50 7.05
C TYR A 88 -17.39 -13.53 5.71
N PRO A 89 -16.87 -14.19 4.66
CA PRO A 89 -15.55 -14.85 4.59
C PRO A 89 -14.39 -13.85 4.43
N CYS A 90 -13.18 -14.21 4.86
CA CYS A 90 -11.95 -13.46 4.61
C CYS A 90 -10.80 -14.39 4.24
N ASP A 91 -9.57 -13.85 4.16
CA ASP A 91 -8.35 -14.62 3.90
C ASP A 91 -8.19 -15.83 4.84
N CYS A 92 -7.59 -16.88 4.29
CA CYS A 92 -7.31 -18.12 4.99
C CYS A 92 -6.41 -17.85 6.18
N TYR A 93 -6.75 -18.47 7.31
CA TYR A 93 -5.99 -18.37 8.57
C TYR A 93 -5.94 -16.94 9.14
N ARG A 94 -7.00 -16.16 8.93
CA ARG A 94 -7.22 -14.86 9.58
C ARG A 94 -8.45 -14.87 10.48
N VAL A 95 -8.41 -14.06 11.53
CA VAL A 95 -9.60 -13.69 12.33
C VAL A 95 -10.27 -12.51 11.63
N CYS A 96 -11.49 -12.71 11.13
CA CYS A 96 -12.11 -11.77 10.19
C CYS A 96 -13.00 -10.69 10.83
N ASP A 97 -13.18 -10.70 12.16
CA ASP A 97 -14.25 -9.95 12.81
C ASP A 97 -13.79 -8.90 13.83
N GLU A 98 -12.48 -8.64 13.89
CA GLU A 98 -11.94 -7.43 14.50
C GLU A 98 -12.53 -6.19 13.83
N ARG A 99 -12.76 -5.15 14.63
CA ARG A 99 -13.43 -3.93 14.20
C ARG A 99 -13.03 -2.75 15.05
N GLU A 100 -13.21 -1.55 14.50
CA GLU A 100 -13.03 -0.30 15.23
C GLU A 100 -14.00 0.78 14.74
N ASN A 101 -14.31 1.74 15.60
CA ASN A 101 -14.98 2.96 15.18
C ASN A 101 -14.05 3.78 14.26
N PHE A 102 -14.55 4.22 13.09
CA PHE A 102 -13.69 4.86 12.09
C PHE A 102 -13.04 6.17 12.56
N ALA A 103 -13.78 7.02 13.29
CA ALA A 103 -13.19 8.25 13.85
C ALA A 103 -12.08 7.93 14.85
N ARG A 104 -12.31 6.96 15.75
CA ARG A 104 -11.30 6.52 16.71
C ARG A 104 -10.05 5.96 16.02
N TYR A 105 -10.26 5.14 14.99
CA TYR A 105 -9.18 4.55 14.20
C TYR A 105 -8.33 5.62 13.49
N LEU A 106 -8.97 6.60 12.82
CA LEU A 106 -8.28 7.71 12.17
C LEU A 106 -7.53 8.63 13.16
N ASN A 107 -8.12 8.90 14.32
CA ASN A 107 -7.45 9.67 15.37
C ASN A 107 -6.17 8.97 15.84
N HIS A 108 -6.21 7.64 16.05
CA HIS A 108 -5.02 6.87 16.41
C HIS A 108 -3.95 6.96 15.31
N ILE A 109 -4.33 6.80 14.05
CA ILE A 109 -3.41 6.93 12.92
C ILE A 109 -2.78 8.33 12.85
N ARG A 110 -3.57 9.39 13.04
CA ARG A 110 -3.06 10.76 13.08
C ARG A 110 -1.95 10.89 14.11
N ASP A 111 -2.18 10.35 15.30
CA ASP A 111 -1.24 10.41 16.41
C ASP A 111 0.04 9.58 16.13
N LEU A 112 -0.08 8.48 15.38
CA LEU A 112 1.08 7.67 14.94
C LEU A 112 1.84 8.28 13.76
N SER A 113 1.21 9.11 12.94
CA SER A 113 1.79 9.68 11.71
C SER A 113 2.25 11.14 11.87
N ASN A 114 2.12 11.70 13.07
CA ASN A 114 2.52 13.06 13.39
C ASN A 114 3.90 13.08 14.08
N PRO A 115 4.96 13.64 13.46
CA PRO A 115 6.31 13.71 14.05
C PRO A 115 6.39 14.41 15.42
N ASN A 116 5.41 15.26 15.74
CA ASN A 116 5.35 16.00 17.00
C ASN A 116 4.62 15.24 18.12
N HIS A 117 4.07 14.06 17.83
CA HIS A 117 3.32 13.26 18.80
C HIS A 117 4.21 12.20 19.46
N VAL A 118 3.98 11.92 20.75
CA VAL A 118 4.81 10.98 21.53
C VAL A 118 4.78 9.54 20.99
N ASN A 119 3.69 9.16 20.35
CA ASN A 119 3.52 7.84 19.74
C ASN A 119 3.91 7.81 18.25
N TYR A 120 4.60 8.83 17.74
CA TYR A 120 4.99 8.87 16.34
C TYR A 120 5.76 7.61 15.92
N GLN A 121 5.28 6.98 14.84
CA GLN A 121 5.91 5.83 14.21
C GLN A 121 6.38 6.20 12.81
N LYS A 122 7.67 6.54 12.69
CA LYS A 122 8.32 6.84 11.40
C LYS A 122 8.15 5.73 10.35
N GLY A 123 7.91 4.50 10.78
CA GLY A 123 7.68 3.36 9.91
C GLY A 123 6.33 3.42 9.16
N LEU A 124 5.32 4.12 9.67
CA LEU A 124 4.03 4.25 9.00
C LEU A 124 4.08 5.38 7.96
N THR A 125 4.01 5.02 6.68
CA THR A 125 4.19 5.96 5.56
C THR A 125 2.95 6.12 4.69
N PHE A 126 1.99 5.20 4.74
CA PHE A 126 0.90 5.15 3.77
C PHE A 126 -0.33 4.41 4.31
N LEU A 127 -1.53 4.91 4.01
CA LEU A 127 -2.79 4.24 4.32
C LEU A 127 -3.49 3.78 3.04
N PHE A 128 -4.08 2.59 3.11
CA PHE A 128 -4.89 2.00 2.06
C PHE A 128 -6.29 1.74 2.63
N LEU A 129 -7.33 2.36 2.07
CA LEU A 129 -8.71 2.19 2.49
C LEU A 129 -9.44 1.33 1.47
N ASP A 130 -9.75 0.08 1.81
CA ASP A 130 -10.61 -0.76 0.98
C ASP A 130 -12.09 -0.45 1.26
N LEU A 131 -12.75 0.19 0.30
CA LEU A 131 -14.11 0.67 0.48
C LEU A 131 -15.10 -0.45 0.14
N LYS A 132 -15.73 -1.03 1.16
CA LYS A 132 -16.76 -2.07 0.99
C LYS A 132 -18.10 -1.45 0.58
N LEU A 133 -18.18 -1.05 -0.68
CA LEU A 133 -19.35 -0.35 -1.21
C LEU A 133 -20.48 -1.28 -1.67
N GLY A 134 -20.35 -2.60 -1.56
CA GLY A 134 -21.33 -3.58 -2.05
C GLY A 134 -22.75 -3.36 -1.51
N ASP A 135 -22.86 -2.95 -0.25
CA ASP A 135 -24.14 -2.72 0.43
C ASP A 135 -24.72 -1.31 0.20
N VAL A 136 -23.94 -0.40 -0.40
CA VAL A 136 -24.37 0.99 -0.63
C VAL A 136 -25.27 1.06 -1.86
N ALA A 137 -26.46 1.64 -1.71
CA ALA A 137 -27.35 1.84 -2.83
C ALA A 137 -26.70 2.74 -3.90
N ARG A 138 -26.91 2.45 -5.18
CA ARG A 138 -26.26 3.17 -6.30
C ARG A 138 -26.40 4.69 -6.21
N LYS A 139 -27.59 5.18 -5.80
CA LYS A 139 -27.88 6.61 -5.63
C LYS A 139 -27.11 7.26 -4.47
N ASP A 140 -26.65 6.47 -3.52
CA ASP A 140 -26.01 6.91 -2.27
C ASP A 140 -24.46 6.75 -2.32
N LYS A 141 -23.89 6.25 -3.43
CA LYS A 141 -22.44 6.11 -3.62
C LYS A 141 -21.70 7.45 -3.55
N TYR A 142 -22.28 8.51 -4.11
CA TYR A 142 -21.74 9.87 -3.98
C TYR A 142 -21.67 10.30 -2.52
N LYS A 143 -22.76 10.10 -1.77
CA LYS A 143 -22.83 10.41 -0.35
C LYS A 143 -21.81 9.62 0.48
N ALA A 144 -21.56 8.36 0.14
CA ALA A 144 -20.47 7.59 0.77
C ALA A 144 -19.11 8.28 0.59
N GLY A 145 -18.85 8.84 -0.60
CA GLY A 145 -17.67 9.65 -0.85
C GLY A 145 -17.60 10.92 0.01
N GLU A 146 -18.73 11.62 0.15
CA GLU A 146 -18.81 12.80 1.03
C GLU A 146 -18.50 12.45 2.49
N GLU A 147 -19.05 11.35 2.99
CA GLU A 147 -18.84 10.92 4.37
C GLU A 147 -17.38 10.55 4.62
N ILE A 148 -16.73 9.79 3.72
CA ILE A 148 -15.29 9.48 3.84
C ILE A 148 -14.47 10.77 3.93
N ALA A 149 -14.71 11.72 3.02
CA ALA A 149 -13.98 12.98 2.99
C ALA A 149 -14.14 13.78 4.29
N LYS A 150 -15.36 13.87 4.83
CA LYS A 150 -15.62 14.53 6.12
C LYS A 150 -14.82 13.88 7.26
N TYR A 151 -14.80 12.55 7.33
CA TYR A 151 -14.04 11.84 8.36
C TYR A 151 -12.54 12.07 8.24
N LEU A 152 -11.99 12.01 7.02
CA LEU A 152 -10.56 12.27 6.77
C LEU A 152 -10.18 13.72 7.15
N ILE A 153 -10.98 14.70 6.75
CA ILE A 153 -10.75 16.12 7.10
C ILE A 153 -10.84 16.34 8.60
N THR A 154 -11.80 15.70 9.28
CA THR A 154 -12.10 15.99 10.69
C THR A 154 -11.19 15.22 11.66
N HIS A 155 -10.83 13.98 11.34
CA HIS A 155 -10.14 13.08 12.27
C HIS A 155 -8.68 12.84 11.90
N LEU A 156 -8.34 12.77 10.61
CA LEU A 156 -6.97 12.53 10.16
C LEU A 156 -6.21 13.85 9.92
N TRP A 157 -6.69 14.66 8.98
CA TRP A 157 -6.08 15.94 8.60
C TRP A 157 -6.82 17.12 9.21
N ASN A 158 -6.97 17.10 10.54
CA ASN A 158 -7.61 18.18 11.26
C ASN A 158 -6.67 19.39 11.33
N LYS A 159 -7.09 20.52 10.75
CA LYS A 159 -6.31 21.77 10.69
C LYS A 159 -6.04 22.43 12.05
N ASP A 160 -6.91 22.16 13.03
CA ASP A 160 -6.79 22.72 14.38
C ASP A 160 -5.75 21.95 15.20
N LEU A 161 -5.25 20.84 14.65
CA LEU A 161 -4.15 20.03 15.16
C LEU A 161 -2.97 20.07 14.17
N SER A 162 -1.83 19.54 14.59
CA SER A 162 -0.69 19.34 13.69
C SER A 162 -1.05 18.26 12.65
N GLU A 163 -1.30 18.68 11.41
CA GLU A 163 -1.68 17.77 10.32
C GLU A 163 -0.54 16.78 10.01
N PRO A 164 -0.81 15.46 10.04
CA PRO A 164 0.19 14.47 9.70
C PRO A 164 0.55 14.53 8.22
N GLN A 165 1.81 14.20 7.92
CA GLN A 165 2.30 14.02 6.55
C GLN A 165 2.15 12.55 6.17
N ILE A 166 0.90 12.11 6.04
CA ILE A 166 0.57 10.76 5.57
C ILE A 166 -0.38 10.84 4.39
N GLU A 167 -0.09 10.05 3.36
CA GLU A 167 -0.91 9.88 2.18
C GLU A 167 -1.90 8.73 2.33
N VAL A 168 -3.02 8.85 1.63
CA VAL A 168 -4.13 7.91 1.71
C VAL A 168 -4.56 7.48 0.31
N LEU A 169 -4.68 6.17 0.10
CA LEU A 169 -5.25 5.59 -1.10
C LEU A 169 -6.67 5.14 -0.85
N LEU A 170 -7.60 5.62 -1.68
CA LEU A 170 -9.00 5.22 -1.65
C LEU A 170 -9.24 4.16 -2.73
N SER A 171 -9.48 2.93 -2.32
CA SER A 171 -9.76 1.81 -3.21
C SER A 171 -11.27 1.58 -3.32
N VAL A 172 -11.83 1.86 -4.50
CA VAL A 172 -13.21 1.46 -4.80
C VAL A 172 -13.22 0.05 -5.39
N PRO A 173 -14.27 -0.77 -5.18
CA PRO A 173 -14.25 -2.13 -5.67
C PRO A 173 -14.30 -2.19 -7.20
N HIS A 174 -15.18 -1.39 -7.82
CA HIS A 174 -15.38 -1.40 -9.27
C HIS A 174 -15.27 -0.01 -9.89
N ALA A 175 -14.96 0.03 -11.19
CA ALA A 175 -14.95 1.25 -11.99
C ALA A 175 -16.35 1.88 -12.14
N SER A 176 -17.41 1.12 -11.83
CA SER A 176 -18.79 1.59 -11.77
C SER A 176 -19.11 2.38 -10.48
N ASP A 177 -18.25 2.32 -9.46
CA ASP A 177 -18.37 3.05 -8.19
C ASP A 177 -17.76 4.46 -8.24
N SER A 178 -17.58 5.00 -9.46
CA SER A 178 -16.94 6.29 -9.72
C SER A 178 -17.58 7.47 -9.00
N GLU A 179 -18.87 7.40 -8.67
CA GLU A 179 -19.57 8.43 -7.92
C GLU A 179 -19.01 8.62 -6.51
N THR A 180 -18.46 7.58 -5.89
CA THR A 180 -17.79 7.70 -4.58
C THR A 180 -16.51 8.54 -4.70
N ILE A 181 -15.68 8.32 -5.73
CA ILE A 181 -14.50 9.15 -6.00
C ILE A 181 -14.90 10.61 -6.25
N LYS A 182 -15.97 10.83 -7.01
CA LYS A 182 -16.51 12.16 -7.28
C LYS A 182 -16.96 12.86 -5.99
N GLY A 183 -17.71 12.18 -5.13
CA GLY A 183 -18.17 12.70 -3.84
C GLY A 183 -17.03 13.09 -2.91
N VAL A 184 -15.96 12.28 -2.85
CA VAL A 184 -14.75 12.63 -2.09
C VAL A 184 -14.16 13.94 -2.59
N ARG A 185 -13.85 14.01 -3.88
CA ARG A 185 -13.14 15.16 -4.46
C ARG A 185 -13.92 16.45 -4.32
N GLU A 186 -15.21 16.42 -4.65
CA GLU A 186 -16.08 17.59 -4.52
C GLU A 186 -16.23 18.04 -3.06
N THR A 187 -16.20 17.12 -2.09
CA THR A 187 -16.25 17.48 -0.67
C THR A 187 -14.98 18.17 -0.20
N PHE A 188 -13.81 17.72 -0.65
CA PHE A 188 -12.55 18.42 -0.36
C PHE A 188 -12.53 19.83 -0.98
N THR A 189 -12.99 19.99 -2.22
CA THR A 189 -13.13 21.31 -2.87
C THR A 189 -14.12 22.21 -2.10
N LYS A 190 -15.32 21.72 -1.80
CA LYS A 190 -16.33 22.48 -1.04
C LYS A 190 -15.85 22.89 0.36
N SER A 191 -14.91 22.15 0.92
CA SER A 191 -14.32 22.43 2.24
C SER A 191 -13.08 23.34 2.18
N ASN A 192 -12.67 23.81 0.99
CA ASN A 192 -11.42 24.54 0.74
C ASN A 192 -10.17 23.78 1.23
N ARG A 193 -10.11 22.47 0.92
CA ARG A 193 -9.05 21.53 1.35
C ARG A 193 -8.31 20.92 0.15
N GLU A 194 -8.20 21.65 -0.96
CA GLU A 194 -7.60 21.17 -2.20
C GLU A 194 -6.13 20.79 -2.06
N THR A 195 -5.37 21.49 -1.22
CA THR A 195 -3.97 21.15 -0.91
C THR A 195 -3.88 19.82 -0.18
N THR A 196 -4.72 19.59 0.83
CA THR A 196 -4.82 18.31 1.54
C THR A 196 -5.27 17.18 0.61
N MET A 197 -6.18 17.48 -0.34
CA MET A 197 -6.64 16.51 -1.34
C MET A 197 -5.49 15.94 -2.19
N GLN A 198 -4.36 16.66 -2.34
CA GLN A 198 -3.19 16.15 -3.07
C GLN A 198 -2.53 14.94 -2.39
N LYS A 199 -2.82 14.72 -1.09
CA LYS A 199 -2.40 13.54 -0.32
C LYS A 199 -3.27 12.31 -0.62
N LEU A 200 -4.31 12.44 -1.45
CA LEU A 200 -5.18 11.34 -1.85
C LEU A 200 -4.72 10.70 -3.15
N GLY A 201 -4.79 9.38 -3.20
CA GLY A 201 -4.78 8.60 -4.43
C GLY A 201 -6.03 7.72 -4.56
N PHE A 202 -6.15 7.08 -5.72
CA PHE A 202 -7.30 6.26 -6.07
C PHE A 202 -6.85 4.91 -6.65
N ASP A 203 -7.63 3.87 -6.36
CA ASP A 203 -7.46 2.51 -6.89
C ASP A 203 -8.83 1.90 -7.25
N VAL A 204 -8.81 0.87 -8.10
CA VAL A 204 -9.95 -0.02 -8.37
C VAL A 204 -9.51 -1.47 -8.14
N SER A 205 -10.01 -2.09 -7.06
CA SER A 205 -9.38 -3.28 -6.46
C SER A 205 -9.89 -4.63 -6.97
N LEU A 206 -11.15 -4.76 -7.42
CA LEU A 206 -11.75 -6.06 -7.78
C LEU A 206 -11.48 -6.50 -9.22
N ASN A 207 -10.28 -6.19 -9.71
CA ASN A 207 -9.75 -6.68 -10.98
C ASN A 207 -10.57 -6.33 -12.24
N ASP A 208 -11.33 -5.24 -12.22
CA ASP A 208 -11.99 -4.71 -13.42
C ASP A 208 -11.01 -4.59 -14.61
N ASP A 209 -11.56 -4.64 -15.83
CA ASP A 209 -10.78 -4.41 -17.05
C ASP A 209 -10.02 -3.07 -16.98
N LEU A 210 -8.72 -3.11 -17.29
CA LEU A 210 -7.84 -1.94 -17.19
C LEU A 210 -8.28 -0.79 -18.10
N ASN A 211 -8.94 -1.07 -19.24
CA ASN A 211 -9.50 -0.01 -20.08
C ASN A 211 -10.77 0.61 -19.48
N SER A 212 -11.61 -0.17 -18.81
CA SER A 212 -12.74 0.37 -18.04
C SER A 212 -12.29 1.30 -16.93
N ILE A 213 -11.25 0.91 -16.18
CA ILE A 213 -10.65 1.75 -15.14
C ILE A 213 -10.07 3.04 -15.74
N ARG A 214 -9.31 2.94 -16.84
CA ARG A 214 -8.78 4.11 -17.57
C ARG A 214 -9.90 5.07 -18.00
N ARG A 215 -11.00 4.55 -18.57
CA ARG A 215 -12.16 5.35 -18.97
C ARG A 215 -12.82 6.02 -17.78
N MET A 216 -12.93 5.33 -16.65
CA MET A 216 -13.45 5.92 -15.41
C MET A 216 -12.62 7.13 -14.99
N TYR A 217 -11.30 6.98 -14.84
CA TYR A 217 -10.42 8.09 -14.45
C TYR A 217 -10.49 9.26 -15.44
N SER A 218 -10.54 8.97 -16.75
CA SER A 218 -10.69 10.01 -17.78
C SER A 218 -11.99 10.80 -17.63
N ARG A 219 -13.13 10.13 -17.36
CA ARG A 219 -14.43 10.80 -17.16
C ARG A 219 -14.45 11.67 -15.90
N LEU A 220 -13.76 11.22 -14.85
CA LEU A 220 -13.64 11.97 -13.60
C LEU A 220 -12.59 13.09 -13.69
N GLY A 221 -11.74 13.12 -14.72
CA GLY A 221 -10.60 14.03 -14.77
C GLY A 221 -9.53 13.72 -13.70
N VAL A 222 -9.33 12.44 -13.38
CA VAL A 222 -8.27 11.98 -12.47
C VAL A 222 -7.03 11.65 -13.31
N THR A 223 -6.01 12.51 -13.22
CA THR A 223 -4.82 12.46 -14.08
C THR A 223 -3.54 12.01 -13.38
N SER A 224 -3.57 11.85 -12.05
CA SER A 224 -2.44 11.40 -11.22
C SER A 224 -2.92 10.61 -10.00
N ASN A 225 -1.96 10.13 -9.21
CA ASN A 225 -2.18 9.46 -7.92
C ASN A 225 -2.99 8.17 -8.05
N ARG A 226 -2.74 7.39 -9.12
CA ARG A 226 -3.48 6.16 -9.41
C ARG A 226 -2.61 4.95 -9.09
N TRP A 227 -3.10 4.13 -8.18
CA TRP A 227 -2.57 2.80 -7.94
C TRP A 227 -3.41 1.79 -8.72
N GLN A 228 -2.81 0.64 -9.02
CA GLN A 228 -3.55 -0.48 -9.60
C GLN A 228 -3.19 -1.77 -8.88
N GLY A 229 -4.19 -2.36 -8.25
CA GLY A 229 -4.11 -3.71 -7.72
C GLY A 229 -4.33 -4.79 -8.77
N ASP A 230 -3.65 -5.92 -8.58
CA ASP A 230 -4.07 -7.21 -9.14
C ASP A 230 -3.91 -8.28 -8.07
N GLY A 231 -4.92 -9.12 -7.89
CA GLY A 231 -4.87 -10.04 -6.77
C GLY A 231 -6.11 -10.89 -6.55
N ILE A 232 -6.01 -11.75 -5.55
CA ILE A 232 -7.10 -12.57 -5.01
C ILE A 232 -6.74 -12.95 -3.57
N THR A 233 -7.73 -13.37 -2.79
CA THR A 233 -7.51 -13.94 -1.45
C THR A 233 -6.35 -14.93 -1.41
N ASN A 234 -5.56 -14.90 -0.33
CA ASN A 234 -4.41 -15.80 -0.15
C ASN A 234 -4.81 -17.30 -0.27
N CYS A 235 -6.07 -17.64 0.01
CA CYS A 235 -6.63 -18.98 -0.15
C CYS A 235 -6.48 -19.54 -1.58
N LEU A 236 -6.54 -18.65 -2.57
CA LEU A 236 -6.57 -19.01 -3.99
C LEU A 236 -5.36 -18.46 -4.76
N ARG A 237 -4.57 -17.58 -4.14
CA ARG A 237 -3.42 -16.92 -4.78
C ARG A 237 -2.42 -17.88 -5.45
N PRO A 238 -2.08 -19.06 -4.88
CA PRO A 238 -1.18 -20.01 -5.53
C PRO A 238 -1.63 -20.51 -6.91
N PHE A 239 -2.94 -20.49 -7.18
CA PHE A 239 -3.54 -20.98 -8.43
C PHE A 239 -3.83 -19.88 -9.46
N ARG A 240 -3.60 -18.61 -9.12
CA ARG A 240 -3.84 -17.46 -10.00
C ARG A 240 -2.61 -17.16 -10.87
N ASP A 241 -2.82 -16.92 -12.15
CA ASP A 241 -1.79 -16.42 -13.06
C ASP A 241 -1.55 -14.90 -12.86
N ASP A 242 -0.36 -14.38 -13.20
CA ASP A 242 -0.08 -12.93 -13.08
C ASP A 242 -0.09 -12.21 -14.44
N SER A 243 -0.86 -12.69 -15.42
CA SER A 243 -0.91 -12.01 -16.72
C SER A 243 -1.45 -10.59 -16.60
N ARG A 244 -2.51 -10.39 -15.79
CA ARG A 244 -3.11 -9.08 -15.51
C ARG A 244 -2.17 -8.18 -14.71
N LEU A 245 -1.54 -8.68 -13.63
CA LEU A 245 -0.50 -7.94 -12.91
C LEU A 245 0.62 -7.44 -13.84
N ARG A 246 1.18 -8.33 -14.67
CA ARG A 246 2.24 -7.95 -15.63
C ARG A 246 1.74 -6.96 -16.68
N HIS A 247 0.46 -6.99 -17.05
CA HIS A 247 -0.13 -6.00 -17.93
C HIS A 247 -0.20 -4.62 -17.26
N ALA A 248 -0.65 -4.55 -15.99
CA ALA A 248 -0.66 -3.30 -15.22
C ALA A 248 0.76 -2.73 -15.05
N VAL A 249 1.74 -3.58 -14.74
CA VAL A 249 3.18 -3.21 -14.69
C VAL A 249 3.64 -2.57 -16.00
N ARG A 250 3.36 -3.19 -17.15
CA ARG A 250 3.75 -2.65 -18.46
C ARG A 250 3.09 -1.30 -18.76
N ILE A 251 1.82 -1.12 -18.36
CA ILE A 251 1.14 0.18 -18.52
C ILE A 251 1.84 1.24 -17.67
N ARG A 252 2.14 0.95 -16.40
CA ARG A 252 2.84 1.87 -15.49
C ARG A 252 4.24 2.23 -16.00
N ASP A 253 4.96 1.26 -16.56
CA ASP A 253 6.34 1.43 -17.06
C ASP A 253 6.42 2.03 -18.48
N SER A 254 5.31 2.20 -19.20
CA SER A 254 5.31 2.73 -20.58
C SER A 254 5.67 4.23 -20.69
N GLY A 255 5.78 4.93 -19.56
CA GLY A 255 6.04 6.37 -19.49
C GLY A 255 4.80 7.24 -19.74
N SER A 256 3.83 6.79 -20.53
CA SER A 256 2.58 7.50 -20.84
C SER A 256 1.31 6.82 -20.29
N GLY A 257 1.46 5.74 -19.52
CA GLY A 257 0.34 5.04 -18.90
C GLY A 257 -0.46 5.89 -17.93
N PHE A 258 -1.59 5.36 -17.45
CA PHE A 258 -2.44 6.00 -16.44
C PHE A 258 -2.17 5.49 -15.02
N ILE A 259 -1.16 4.63 -14.82
CA ILE A 259 -0.90 3.99 -13.53
C ILE A 259 0.43 4.54 -12.99
N GLU A 260 0.44 4.98 -11.74
CA GLU A 260 1.64 5.48 -11.05
C GLU A 260 2.32 4.37 -10.25
N LYS A 261 1.54 3.52 -9.57
CA LYS A 261 2.03 2.38 -8.81
C LYS A 261 1.22 1.11 -9.05
N VAL A 262 1.86 -0.04 -8.90
CA VAL A 262 1.22 -1.36 -9.01
C VAL A 262 1.47 -2.18 -7.76
N TYR A 263 0.46 -2.87 -7.25
CA TYR A 263 0.60 -3.79 -6.11
C TYR A 263 -0.04 -5.15 -6.38
N ASP A 264 0.45 -6.18 -5.67
CA ASP A 264 -0.08 -7.55 -5.69
C ASP A 264 -0.71 -7.88 -4.33
N TRP A 265 -1.82 -8.62 -4.33
CA TRP A 265 -2.55 -8.99 -3.11
C TRP A 265 -3.26 -10.35 -3.23
N THR A 266 -3.55 -11.06 -2.15
CA THR A 266 -2.81 -11.07 -0.88
C THR A 266 -1.69 -12.11 -0.98
N VAL A 267 -0.46 -11.71 -0.69
CA VAL A 267 0.75 -12.51 -0.95
C VAL A 267 1.47 -12.88 0.34
N ASP A 268 1.40 -14.14 0.74
CA ASP A 268 1.88 -14.58 2.06
C ASP A 268 3.13 -15.46 2.04
N THR A 269 3.37 -16.21 0.95
CA THR A 269 4.50 -17.14 0.89
C THR A 269 5.73 -16.47 0.30
N THR A 270 6.93 -16.81 0.77
CA THR A 270 8.16 -16.19 0.25
C THR A 270 8.32 -16.46 -1.26
N SER A 271 7.92 -17.64 -1.73
CA SER A 271 7.92 -17.95 -3.17
C SER A 271 7.05 -16.99 -3.98
N LEU A 272 5.84 -16.65 -3.49
CA LEU A 272 4.97 -15.71 -4.19
C LEU A 272 5.48 -14.27 -4.03
N ILE A 273 6.00 -13.88 -2.86
CA ILE A 273 6.62 -12.57 -2.64
C ILE A 273 7.77 -12.34 -3.64
N ARG A 274 8.69 -13.31 -3.80
CA ARG A 274 9.77 -13.25 -4.79
C ARG A 274 9.22 -13.10 -6.21
N ARG A 275 8.16 -13.83 -6.56
CA ARG A 275 7.49 -13.76 -7.87
C ARG A 275 6.86 -12.38 -8.12
N SER A 276 6.23 -11.77 -7.13
CA SER A 276 5.66 -10.42 -7.22
C SER A 276 6.78 -9.38 -7.38
N LEU A 277 7.85 -9.46 -6.56
CA LEU A 277 9.01 -8.57 -6.67
C LEU A 277 9.68 -8.66 -8.04
N ARG A 278 9.91 -9.88 -8.56
CA ARG A 278 10.44 -10.10 -9.93
C ARG A 278 9.54 -9.51 -11.01
N SER A 279 8.24 -9.46 -10.78
CA SER A 279 7.28 -8.81 -11.68
C SER A 279 7.35 -7.28 -11.63
N GLY A 280 8.06 -6.70 -10.66
CA GLY A 280 8.34 -5.26 -10.59
C GLY A 280 7.24 -4.44 -9.89
N VAL A 281 6.48 -5.03 -8.98
CA VAL A 281 5.48 -4.31 -8.18
C VAL A 281 6.13 -3.24 -7.29
N ASP A 282 5.36 -2.23 -6.91
CA ASP A 282 5.73 -1.22 -5.90
C ASP A 282 5.19 -1.54 -4.52
N GLY A 283 4.15 -2.36 -4.43
CA GLY A 283 3.52 -2.73 -3.17
C GLY A 283 3.14 -4.20 -3.11
N ILE A 284 3.10 -4.75 -1.90
CA ILE A 284 2.63 -6.10 -1.62
C ILE A 284 1.68 -6.00 -0.42
N ILE A 285 0.42 -6.40 -0.62
CA ILE A 285 -0.51 -6.63 0.48
C ILE A 285 -0.29 -8.04 1.01
N THR A 286 -0.09 -8.18 2.31
CA THR A 286 0.27 -9.46 2.95
C THR A 286 -0.29 -9.59 4.37
N ASN A 287 -0.56 -10.82 4.78
CA ASN A 287 -0.84 -11.18 6.17
C ASN A 287 0.46 -11.36 7.00
N PHE A 288 1.63 -11.36 6.36
CA PHE A 288 2.94 -11.61 6.99
C PHE A 288 4.01 -10.59 6.55
N PRO A 289 3.94 -9.33 7.02
CA PRO A 289 4.88 -8.27 6.62
C PRO A 289 6.35 -8.67 6.81
N GLU A 290 6.67 -9.39 7.88
CA GLU A 290 8.02 -9.83 8.20
C GLU A 290 8.64 -10.71 7.11
N ARG A 291 7.81 -11.46 6.36
CA ARG A 291 8.27 -12.29 5.25
C ARG A 291 8.67 -11.42 4.07
N VAL A 292 7.91 -10.36 3.78
CA VAL A 292 8.26 -9.42 2.72
C VAL A 292 9.56 -8.70 3.07
N VAL A 293 9.67 -8.20 4.30
CA VAL A 293 10.90 -7.56 4.81
C VAL A 293 12.09 -8.51 4.71
N SER A 294 11.93 -9.78 5.09
CA SER A 294 12.98 -10.80 4.97
C SER A 294 13.41 -11.01 3.51
N VAL A 295 12.46 -11.17 2.58
CA VAL A 295 12.78 -11.37 1.16
C VAL A 295 13.51 -10.16 0.57
N LEU A 296 13.16 -8.93 0.98
CA LEU A 296 13.85 -7.73 0.55
C LEU A 296 15.34 -7.69 0.93
N GLN A 297 15.77 -8.45 1.94
CA GLN A 297 17.18 -8.56 2.35
C GLN A 297 17.96 -9.63 1.57
N GLU A 298 17.30 -10.47 0.77
CA GLU A 298 17.98 -11.49 -0.01
C GLU A 298 18.88 -10.86 -1.08
N GLN A 299 19.96 -11.56 -1.41
CA GLN A 299 20.97 -11.09 -2.37
C GLN A 299 20.37 -10.71 -3.73
N GLU A 300 19.29 -11.36 -4.14
CA GLU A 300 18.57 -11.06 -5.39
C GLU A 300 17.84 -9.70 -5.36
N PHE A 301 17.37 -9.24 -4.19
CA PHE A 301 16.46 -8.09 -4.08
C PHE A 301 17.07 -6.87 -3.37
N LYS A 302 18.00 -7.06 -2.43
CA LYS A 302 18.49 -5.99 -1.54
C LYS A 302 19.13 -4.79 -2.24
N ASP A 303 19.74 -5.03 -3.40
CA ASP A 303 20.42 -4.00 -4.19
C ASP A 303 19.47 -3.29 -5.18
N ARG A 304 18.20 -3.72 -5.24
CA ARG A 304 17.20 -3.22 -6.19
C ARG A 304 15.95 -2.69 -5.53
N TYR A 305 15.63 -3.18 -4.35
CA TYR A 305 14.48 -2.78 -3.58
C TYR A 305 14.90 -2.33 -2.19
N ARG A 306 14.08 -1.47 -1.61
CA ARG A 306 14.16 -1.09 -0.21
C ARG A 306 12.75 -0.84 0.31
N LEU A 307 12.58 -0.79 1.62
CA LEU A 307 11.32 -0.30 2.19
C LEU A 307 11.11 1.17 1.78
N ALA A 308 9.87 1.49 1.41
CA ALA A 308 9.42 2.86 1.26
C ALA A 308 9.47 3.56 2.63
N THR A 309 9.78 4.85 2.60
CA THR A 309 9.88 5.75 3.75
C THR A 309 8.92 6.93 3.56
N ALA A 310 8.76 7.77 4.57
CA ALA A 310 7.93 8.98 4.46
C ALA A 310 8.43 9.97 3.39
N ASP A 311 9.69 9.87 2.96
CA ASP A 311 10.25 10.69 1.89
C ASP A 311 9.89 10.17 0.48
N ASP A 312 9.37 8.94 0.38
CA ASP A 312 8.95 8.34 -0.88
C ASP A 312 7.50 8.70 -1.21
N ASN A 313 7.32 9.59 -2.19
CA ASN A 313 5.98 9.93 -2.66
C ASN A 313 5.27 8.70 -3.27
N PRO A 314 4.16 8.22 -2.68
CA PRO A 314 3.46 7.03 -3.15
C PRO A 314 2.76 7.23 -4.49
N PHE A 315 2.68 8.45 -5.00
CA PHE A 315 2.05 8.79 -6.27
C PHE A 315 3.05 9.10 -7.38
N SER A 316 4.35 9.00 -7.09
CA SER A 316 5.41 9.22 -8.08
C SER A 316 5.87 7.91 -8.71
N ARG A 317 5.97 7.87 -10.04
CA ARG A 317 6.57 6.73 -10.74
C ARG A 317 8.06 6.65 -10.41
N VAL A 318 8.53 5.42 -10.24
CA VAL A 318 9.95 5.14 -10.06
C VAL A 318 10.43 4.35 -11.27
N SER A 319 11.42 4.91 -11.98
CA SER A 319 12.08 4.23 -13.09
C SER A 319 13.25 3.44 -12.52
N VAL A 320 13.14 2.11 -12.55
CA VAL A 320 14.28 1.21 -12.37
C VAL A 320 14.36 0.29 -13.58
N GLY A 321 15.58 -0.07 -13.98
CA GLY A 321 15.79 -0.99 -15.10
C GLY A 321 15.05 -2.32 -14.89
N PRO A 322 14.63 -3.01 -15.97
CA PRO A 322 13.90 -4.27 -15.88
C PRO A 322 14.68 -5.34 -15.13
N PHE A 323 13.97 -6.28 -14.49
CA PHE A 323 14.60 -7.47 -13.91
C PHE A 323 15.27 -8.27 -15.03
N LYS A 324 16.61 -8.36 -15.03
CA LYS A 324 17.31 -9.32 -15.87
C LYS A 324 17.02 -10.69 -15.29
N THR A 325 16.10 -11.42 -15.91
CA THR A 325 15.82 -12.81 -15.54
C THR A 325 17.06 -13.65 -15.81
N SER A 326 17.88 -13.91 -14.80
CA SER A 326 18.68 -15.12 -14.80
C SER A 326 17.69 -16.27 -14.62
N VAL A 327 17.39 -16.97 -15.71
CA VAL A 327 16.55 -18.17 -15.69
C VAL A 327 17.30 -19.22 -14.87
N GLN A 328 17.03 -19.28 -13.57
CA GLN A 328 17.39 -20.41 -12.75
C GLN A 328 16.10 -21.12 -12.33
N THR A 329 16.01 -22.36 -12.77
CA THR A 329 14.87 -23.27 -12.65
C THR A 329 14.73 -23.73 -11.19
N GLN A 330 14.27 -22.85 -10.30
CA GLN A 330 14.02 -23.16 -8.88
C GLN A 330 12.61 -23.76 -8.68
N LYS A 331 12.29 -24.86 -9.39
CA LYS A 331 10.94 -25.45 -9.26
C LYS A 331 10.79 -26.33 -8.01
N GLU A 332 11.86 -26.95 -7.53
CA GLU A 332 11.79 -27.95 -6.45
C GLU A 332 11.96 -27.35 -5.04
N GLN A 333 12.76 -26.29 -4.86
CA GLN A 333 12.92 -25.61 -3.56
C GLN A 333 11.68 -24.81 -3.12
N ASN A 334 10.81 -24.44 -4.06
CA ASN A 334 9.63 -23.62 -3.77
C ASN A 334 8.50 -24.41 -3.10
N TYR A 335 8.41 -25.73 -3.30
CA TYR A 335 7.31 -26.53 -2.76
C TYR A 335 7.48 -26.83 -1.27
N VAL A 336 8.68 -27.24 -0.84
CA VAL A 336 8.97 -27.59 0.56
C VAL A 336 8.89 -26.36 1.48
N SER A 337 9.37 -25.20 1.02
CA SER A 337 9.23 -23.92 1.76
C SER A 337 7.76 -23.49 1.89
N SER A 338 6.94 -23.71 0.85
CA SER A 338 5.51 -23.36 0.88
C SER A 338 4.74 -24.16 1.94
N VAL A 339 5.01 -25.46 2.11
CA VAL A 339 4.32 -26.29 3.14
C VAL A 339 4.69 -25.85 4.56
N GLN A 340 5.97 -25.53 4.79
CA GLN A 340 6.42 -25.01 6.08
C GLN A 340 5.78 -23.65 6.38
N GLU A 341 5.70 -22.76 5.39
CA GLU A 341 5.09 -21.43 5.54
C GLU A 341 3.58 -21.49 5.79
N ILE A 342 2.87 -22.46 5.20
CA ILE A 342 1.47 -22.76 5.52
C ILE A 342 1.35 -23.21 6.97
N THR A 343 2.25 -24.08 7.43
CA THR A 343 2.27 -24.53 8.83
C THR A 343 2.48 -23.34 9.77
N VAL A 344 3.41 -22.44 9.46
CA VAL A 344 3.61 -21.20 10.22
C VAL A 344 2.39 -20.29 10.18
N ALA A 345 1.70 -20.18 9.04
CA ALA A 345 0.47 -19.39 8.93
C ALA A 345 -0.66 -19.94 9.80
N ILE A 346 -0.82 -21.26 9.82
CA ILE A 346 -1.77 -21.96 10.71
C ILE A 346 -1.43 -21.70 12.18
N MET A 347 -0.16 -21.79 12.56
CA MET A 347 0.28 -21.51 13.93
C MET A 347 0.11 -20.03 14.31
N GLY A 348 0.35 -19.11 13.37
CA GLY A 348 0.06 -17.68 13.50
C GLY A 348 -1.41 -17.44 13.77
N TYR A 349 -2.31 -18.06 13.01
CA TYR A 349 -3.75 -17.98 13.24
C TYR A 349 -4.15 -18.41 14.66
N PHE A 350 -3.64 -19.55 15.13
CA PHE A 350 -3.94 -19.99 16.50
C PHE A 350 -3.43 -19.02 17.55
N TRP A 351 -2.27 -18.40 17.31
CA TRP A 351 -1.69 -17.41 18.19
C TRP A 351 -2.48 -16.09 18.21
N ASP A 352 -2.87 -15.59 17.04
CA ASP A 352 -3.69 -14.39 16.89
C ASP A 352 -5.06 -14.63 17.52
N PHE A 353 -5.68 -15.78 17.26
CA PHE A 353 -6.90 -16.21 17.92
C PHE A 353 -6.73 -16.21 19.45
N TYR A 354 -5.64 -16.77 19.98
CA TYR A 354 -5.36 -16.75 21.42
C TYR A 354 -5.22 -15.31 21.96
N LYS A 355 -4.41 -14.47 21.32
CA LYS A 355 -4.22 -13.09 21.76
C LYS A 355 -5.51 -12.29 21.74
N LEU A 356 -6.25 -12.35 20.64
CA LEU A 356 -7.44 -11.55 20.41
C LEU A 356 -8.63 -12.05 21.24
N ARG A 357 -8.79 -13.37 21.40
CA ARG A 357 -9.98 -13.96 22.04
C ARG A 357 -9.79 -14.41 23.47
N ILE A 358 -8.57 -14.83 23.84
CA ILE A 358 -8.32 -15.47 25.14
C ILE A 358 -7.60 -14.51 26.08
N LYS A 359 -6.67 -13.68 25.56
CA LYS A 359 -5.89 -12.75 26.38
C LYS A 359 -6.59 -11.41 26.62
N ARG A 360 -7.49 -10.96 25.75
CA ARG A 360 -8.26 -9.73 26.00
C ARG A 360 -9.20 -9.94 27.19
N PRO A 361 -9.23 -9.04 28.19
CA PRO A 361 -10.02 -9.20 29.41
C PRO A 361 -11.49 -8.92 29.13
N ALA A 362 -12.15 -9.87 28.50
CA ALA A 362 -13.60 -9.98 28.47
C ALA A 362 -13.92 -11.47 28.56
N THR A 363 -13.97 -11.96 29.80
CA THR A 363 -14.68 -13.16 30.25
C THR A 363 -14.96 -14.21 29.16
N LEU A 364 -14.09 -15.20 28.97
CA LEU A 364 -14.51 -16.57 28.64
C LEU A 364 -13.35 -17.60 28.73
N PHE A 365 -13.65 -18.73 29.39
CA PHE A 365 -12.95 -20.03 29.46
C PHE A 365 -11.62 -20.18 30.24
N PRO A 366 -11.71 -20.46 31.56
CA PRO A 366 -10.61 -20.99 32.38
C PRO A 366 -9.98 -22.28 31.79
N PHE A 367 -10.80 -23.13 31.18
CA PHE A 367 -10.37 -24.43 30.65
C PHE A 367 -9.39 -24.31 29.46
N LEU A 368 -9.63 -23.37 28.54
CA LEU A 368 -8.78 -23.19 27.37
C LEU A 368 -7.45 -22.49 27.74
N HIS A 369 -7.48 -21.59 28.72
CA HIS A 369 -6.26 -21.03 29.31
C HIS A 369 -5.40 -22.13 29.95
N GLU A 370 -6.01 -23.06 30.67
CA GLU A 370 -5.30 -24.20 31.29
C GLU A 370 -4.74 -25.17 30.24
N PHE A 371 -5.52 -25.49 29.20
CA PHE A 371 -5.08 -26.31 28.08
C PHE A 371 -3.88 -25.70 27.34
N LEU A 372 -3.95 -24.40 27.02
CA LEU A 372 -2.85 -23.69 26.37
C LEU A 372 -1.62 -23.56 27.26
N LYS A 373 -1.79 -23.32 28.56
CA LYS A 373 -0.68 -23.32 29.52
C LYS A 373 0.05 -24.68 29.56
N LYS A 374 -0.68 -25.79 29.41
CA LYS A 374 -0.11 -27.15 29.38
C LYS A 374 0.53 -27.50 28.03
N THR A 375 0.02 -26.98 26.92
CA THR A 375 0.49 -27.33 25.56
C THR A 375 1.57 -26.40 25.01
N LEU A 376 1.66 -25.15 25.47
CA LEU A 376 2.64 -24.17 25.01
C LEU A 376 4.12 -24.61 25.18
N PRO A 377 4.51 -25.31 26.27
CA PRO A 377 5.87 -25.84 26.40
C PRO A 377 6.21 -26.88 25.31
N PHE A 378 5.27 -27.78 25.00
CA PHE A 378 5.43 -28.78 23.93
C PHE A 378 5.57 -28.13 22.55
N LEU A 379 4.77 -27.10 22.25
CA LEU A 379 4.86 -26.37 20.99
C LEU A 379 6.20 -25.62 20.86
N ARG A 380 6.69 -25.02 21.97
CA ARG A 380 8.03 -24.40 22.00
C ARG A 380 9.13 -25.42 21.79
N GLU A 381 9.05 -26.57 22.45
CA GLU A 381 10.01 -27.66 22.30
C GLU A 381 10.02 -28.21 20.87
N TYR A 382 8.84 -28.43 20.28
CA TYR A 382 8.70 -28.86 18.90
C TYR A 382 9.31 -27.84 17.91
N SER A 383 9.00 -26.55 18.07
CA SER A 383 9.60 -25.47 17.27
C SER A 383 11.13 -25.41 17.41
N ASN A 384 11.65 -25.56 18.63
CA ASN A 384 13.08 -25.58 18.90
C ASN A 384 13.76 -26.81 18.30
N ASN A 385 13.11 -27.97 18.32
CA ASN A 385 13.61 -29.19 17.70
C ASN A 385 13.63 -29.09 16.18
N LEU A 386 12.61 -28.48 15.57
CA LEU A 386 12.63 -28.17 14.13
C LEU A 386 13.80 -27.24 13.77
N ARG A 387 14.03 -26.17 14.53
CA ARG A 387 15.19 -25.26 14.33
C ARG A 387 16.53 -25.98 14.51
N ARG A 388 16.63 -26.92 15.46
CA ARG A 388 17.85 -27.73 15.66
C ARG A 388 18.10 -28.70 14.51
N LEU A 389 17.05 -29.33 14.01
CA LEU A 389 17.15 -30.27 12.90
C LEU A 389 17.61 -29.58 11.62
N SER A 390 17.24 -28.31 11.42
CA SER A 390 17.74 -27.60 10.25
C SER A 390 19.16 -27.07 10.36
N ARG A 391 19.56 -26.60 11.54
CA ARG A 391 20.96 -26.24 11.79
C ARG A 391 21.91 -27.42 11.57
N LYS A 392 21.41 -28.66 11.71
CA LYS A 392 22.16 -29.89 11.46
C LYS A 392 22.15 -30.35 10.00
N GLY A 393 21.47 -29.65 9.09
CA GLY A 393 21.33 -30.07 7.69
C GLY A 393 20.55 -31.38 7.49
N LEU A 394 19.95 -31.92 8.56
CA LEU A 394 19.09 -33.11 8.50
C LEU A 394 17.73 -32.78 7.88
N ILE A 395 17.38 -31.50 7.89
CA ILE A 395 16.23 -30.92 7.23
C ILE A 395 16.72 -29.58 6.66
N SER A 396 16.39 -29.24 5.42
CA SER A 396 16.65 -27.89 4.91
C SER A 396 15.54 -26.96 5.44
N ILE A 397 15.90 -25.96 6.26
CA ILE A 397 15.03 -24.80 6.59
C ILE A 397 15.35 -23.65 5.65
#